data_AF-A0AAU3NQP5-F1
#
_entry.id   AF-A0AAU3NQP5-F1
#
_cell.length_a   1.000
_cell.length_b   1.000
_cell.length_c   1.000
_cell.angle_alpha   90.00
_cell.angle_beta   90.00
_cell.angle_gamma   90.00
#
_symmetry.space_group_name_H-M   'P 1'
#
loop_
_entity.id
_entity.type
_entity.pdbx_description
1 polymer ?
#
loop_
_entity_poly.entity_id
_entity_poly.type
_entity_poly.pdbx_seq_one_letter_code
_entity_poly.pdbx_strand_id
1 'polypeptide(L)' 'MKTVEQGAATSVRCATRPLFEGRGGVYCENSGIAPLMSAQEGREWSLANRSWKAGVVPYAVDPAAADRLWELSERLTV' A
#
# COMPACT_ATOMS: atom_id res chain seq x y z
N MET A 1 15.49 -15.02 -4.69
CA MET A 1 15.62 -14.19 -3.46
C MET A 1 15.89 -12.76 -3.90
N LYS A 2 15.22 -11.76 -3.32
CA LYS A 2 15.50 -10.34 -3.63
C LYS A 2 16.82 -9.93 -2.97
N THR A 3 17.60 -9.06 -3.62
CA THR A 3 18.78 -8.43 -3.01
C THR A 3 18.37 -7.30 -2.05
N VAL A 4 19.31 -6.81 -1.24
CA VAL A 4 19.08 -5.67 -0.34
C VAL A 4 18.69 -4.43 -1.14
N GLU A 5 19.39 -4.19 -2.25
CA GLU A 5 19.13 -3.07 -3.15
C GLU A 5 17.73 -3.18 -3.78
N GLN A 6 17.32 -4.38 -4.18
CA GLN A 6 15.98 -4.64 -4.69
C GLN A 6 14.88 -4.45 -3.64
N GLY A 7 15.19 -4.69 -2.36
CA GLY A 7 14.28 -4.41 -1.25
C GLY A 7 14.10 -2.91 -0.99
N ALA A 8 15.18 -2.13 -1.08
CA ALA A 8 15.16 -0.69 -0.86
C ALA A 8 14.61 0.12 -2.05
N ALA A 9 14.63 -0.45 -3.26
CA ALA A 9 14.35 0.26 -4.51
C ALA A 9 13.02 1.03 -4.51
N THR A 10 11.93 0.42 -4.03
CA THR A 10 10.61 1.06 -4.02
C THR A 10 10.59 2.32 -3.16
N SER A 11 11.12 2.22 -1.93
CA SER A 11 11.15 3.34 -0.99
C SER A 11 12.02 4.48 -1.50
N VAL A 12 13.24 4.17 -1.95
CA VAL A 12 14.16 5.17 -2.52
C VAL A 12 13.53 5.88 -3.71
N ARG A 13 12.88 5.12 -4.59
CA ARG A 13 12.30 5.68 -5.81
C ARG A 13 11.08 6.55 -5.55
N CYS A 14 10.18 6.15 -4.65
CA CYS A 14 9.01 6.97 -4.32
C CYS A 14 9.38 8.24 -3.55
N ALA A 15 10.48 8.22 -2.80
CA ALA A 15 11.00 9.41 -2.13
C ALA A 15 11.69 10.42 -3.05
N THR A 16 12.24 9.98 -4.19
CA THR A 16 13.20 10.80 -4.97
C THR A 16 12.76 11.14 -6.40
N ARG A 17 11.76 10.44 -6.98
CA ARG A 17 11.35 10.70 -8.37
C ARG A 17 10.46 11.96 -8.47
N PRO A 18 10.75 12.88 -9.42
CA PRO A 18 9.92 14.07 -9.64
C PRO A 18 8.44 13.78 -9.94
N LEU A 19 8.13 12.59 -10.48
CA LEU A 19 6.75 12.15 -10.75
C LEU A 19 5.85 12.10 -9.50
N PHE A 20 6.46 12.08 -8.30
CA PHE A 20 5.78 12.04 -7.01
C PHE A 20 5.74 13.41 -6.29
N GLU A 21 6.35 14.45 -6.86
CA GLU A 21 6.26 15.79 -6.30
C GLU A 21 4.80 16.26 -6.24
N GLY A 22 4.37 16.71 -5.05
CA GLY A 22 2.99 17.12 -4.80
C GLY A 22 1.96 15.97 -4.78
N ARG A 23 2.38 14.70 -4.84
CA ARG A 23 1.49 13.53 -4.79
C ARG A 23 1.67 12.74 -3.49
N GLY A 24 0.99 13.20 -2.44
CA GLY A 24 0.87 12.48 -1.16
C GLY A 24 -0.19 11.39 -1.20
N GLY A 25 -0.13 10.45 -0.24
CA GLY A 25 -1.18 9.45 -0.01
C GLY A 25 -1.24 8.29 -1.02
N VAL A 26 -0.29 8.18 -1.94
CA VAL A 26 -0.22 7.05 -2.90
C VAL A 26 0.51 5.85 -2.30
N TYR A 27 0.01 4.65 -2.59
CA TYR A 27 0.72 3.42 -2.27
C TYR A 27 1.67 3.02 -3.39
N CYS A 28 2.91 2.72 -3.03
CA CYS A 28 3.93 2.28 -3.96
C CYS A 28 4.25 0.80 -3.80
N GLU A 29 4.28 0.07 -4.92
CA GLU A 29 4.77 -1.30 -5.00
C GLU A 29 5.63 -1.46 -6.25
N ASN A 30 6.63 -2.35 -6.21
CA ASN A 30 7.48 -2.68 -7.36
C ASN A 30 8.01 -1.42 -8.08
N SER A 31 8.52 -0.43 -7.32
CA SER A 31 9.09 0.81 -7.86
C SER A 31 8.08 1.72 -8.61
N GLY A 32 6.78 1.61 -8.36
CA GLY A 32 5.76 2.47 -8.95
C GLY A 32 4.51 2.62 -8.08
N ILE A 33 3.57 3.48 -8.50
CA ILE A 33 2.24 3.55 -7.89
C ILE A 33 1.51 2.26 -8.24
N ALA A 34 1.05 1.53 -7.22
CA ALA A 34 0.34 0.28 -7.45
C ALA A 34 -1.11 0.57 -7.87
N PRO A 35 -1.69 -0.24 -8.78
CA PRO A 35 -3.09 -0.11 -9.14
C PRO A 35 -3.99 -0.50 -7.98
N LEU A 36 -5.19 0.07 -7.93
CA LEU A 36 -6.26 -0.43 -7.08
C LEU A 36 -6.79 -1.73 -7.69
N MET A 37 -6.87 -2.78 -6.89
CA MET A 37 -7.48 -4.05 -7.30
C MET A 37 -8.96 -3.86 -7.59
N SER A 38 -9.50 -4.66 -8.52
CA SER A 38 -10.95 -4.75 -8.70
C SER A 38 -11.63 -5.32 -7.45
N ALA A 39 -12.95 -5.10 -7.34
CA ALA A 39 -13.73 -5.66 -6.23
C ALA A 39 -13.66 -7.20 -6.18
N GLN A 40 -13.53 -7.86 -7.34
CA GLN A 40 -13.36 -9.31 -7.38
C GLN A 40 -11.99 -9.74 -6.88
N GLU A 41 -10.92 -9.12 -7.38
CA GLU A 41 -9.55 -9.42 -6.93
C GLU A 41 -9.36 -9.15 -5.43
N GLY A 42 -9.98 -8.09 -4.91
CA GLY A 42 -9.99 -7.78 -3.49
C GLY A 42 -10.71 -8.83 -2.63
N ARG A 43 -11.78 -9.46 -3.13
CA ARG A 43 -12.47 -10.57 -2.44
C ARG A 43 -11.67 -11.87 -2.46
N GLU A 44 -10.92 -12.11 -3.52
CA GLU A 44 -10.03 -13.27 -3.64
C GLU A 44 -8.73 -13.09 -2.86
N TRP A 45 -8.39 -11.85 -2.47
CA TRP A 45 -7.16 -11.54 -1.77
C TRP A 45 -7.09 -12.23 -0.40
N SER A 46 -5.94 -12.84 -0.11
CA SER A 46 -5.66 -13.47 1.18
C SER A 46 -4.17 -13.50 1.50
N LEU A 47 -3.84 -13.72 2.77
CA LEU A 47 -2.45 -13.92 3.19
C LEU A 47 -1.76 -15.09 2.47
N ALA A 48 -2.51 -16.07 1.96
CA ALA A 48 -1.97 -17.22 1.24
C ALA A 48 -1.55 -16.87 -0.20
N ASN A 49 -2.18 -15.88 -0.84
CA ASN A 49 -1.91 -15.50 -2.23
C ASN A 49 -1.24 -14.13 -2.40
N ARG A 50 -0.87 -13.46 -1.30
CA ARG A 50 -0.23 -12.13 -1.29
C ARG A 50 1.01 -12.03 -2.18
N SER A 51 1.74 -13.12 -2.36
CA SER A 51 2.99 -13.13 -3.13
C SER A 51 2.77 -12.99 -4.63
N TRP A 52 1.56 -13.30 -5.12
CA TRP A 52 1.23 -13.36 -6.55
C TRP A 52 0.21 -12.30 -6.98
N LYS A 53 -0.36 -11.56 -6.02
CA LYS A 53 -1.32 -10.46 -6.26
C LYS A 53 -0.64 -9.14 -5.88
N ALA A 54 -0.30 -8.34 -6.91
CA ALA A 54 0.21 -6.97 -6.75
C ALA A 54 -0.94 -5.95 -6.78
N GLY A 55 -0.79 -4.82 -6.11
CA GLY A 55 -1.80 -3.76 -6.04
C GLY A 55 -2.39 -3.54 -4.64
N VAL A 56 -3.30 -2.57 -4.57
CA VAL A 56 -3.97 -2.17 -3.32
C VAL A 56 -5.34 -2.85 -3.24
N VAL A 57 -5.62 -3.51 -2.13
CA VAL A 57 -6.95 -4.06 -1.87
C VAL A 57 -7.97 -2.92 -1.66
N PRO A 58 -9.22 -3.04 -2.17
CA PRO A 58 -10.17 -1.92 -2.14
C PRO A 58 -10.49 -1.40 -0.74
N TYR A 59 -10.53 -2.28 0.27
CA TYR A 59 -10.80 -1.86 1.64
C TYR A 59 -9.68 -1.02 2.25
N ALA A 60 -8.45 -1.09 1.74
CA ALA A 60 -7.31 -0.35 2.30
C ALA A 60 -7.36 1.16 1.99
N VAL A 61 -8.22 1.58 1.06
CA VAL A 61 -8.44 2.99 0.71
C VAL A 61 -9.78 3.53 1.21
N ASP A 62 -10.50 2.79 2.07
CA ASP A 62 -11.74 3.25 2.71
C ASP A 62 -11.41 4.30 3.80
N PRO A 63 -11.76 5.59 3.59
CA PRO A 63 -11.48 6.64 4.58
C PRO A 63 -12.21 6.41 5.89
N ALA A 64 -13.45 5.89 5.86
CA ALA A 64 -14.21 5.65 7.09
C ALA A 64 -13.59 4.52 7.91
N ALA A 65 -13.00 3.51 7.26
CA ALA A 65 -12.23 2.48 7.96
C ALA A 65 -10.94 3.03 8.56
N ALA A 66 -10.25 3.93 7.84
CA ALA A 66 -9.05 4.61 8.34
C ALA A 66 -9.35 5.45 9.59
N ASP A 67 -10.42 6.24 9.59
CA ASP A 67 -10.83 7.07 10.72
C ASP A 67 -11.16 6.22 11.95
N ARG A 68 -11.95 5.14 11.77
CA ARG A 68 -12.27 4.19 12.85
C ARG A 68 -11.02 3.56 13.45
N LEU A 69 -10.04 3.20 12.60
CA LEU A 69 -8.78 2.63 13.05
C LEU A 69 -7.95 3.64 13.84
N TRP A 70 -7.88 4.89 13.36
CA TRP A 70 -7.17 5.97 14.03
C TRP A 70 -7.71 6.22 15.45
N GLU A 71 -9.02 6.42 15.59
CA GLU A 71 -9.67 6.62 16.89
C GLU A 71 -9.40 5.45 17.86
N LEU A 72 -9.40 4.21 17.35
CA LEU A 72 -9.10 3.05 18.17
C LEU A 72 -7.63 3.05 18.62
N SER A 73 -6.70 3.33 17.70
CA SER A 73 -5.28 3.40 18.01
C SER A 73 -4.96 4.47 19.05
N GLU A 74 -5.60 5.63 18.97
CA GLU A 74 -5.48 6.69 19.99
C GLU A 74 -5.92 6.18 21.37
N ARG A 75 -7.08 5.50 21.46
CA ARG A 75 -7.58 4.93 22.73
C ARG A 75 -6.71 3.82 23.32
N LEU A 76 -5.93 3.13 22.50
CA LEU A 76 -5.07 2.01 22.95
C LEU A 76 -3.65 2.46 23.33
N THR A 77 -3.27 3.69 23.00
CA THR A 77 -1.91 4.21 23.22
C THR A 77 -1.86 5.23 24.38
N VAL A 78 -3.02 5.60 24.94
CA VAL A 78 -3.15 6.31 26.22
C VAL A 78 -3.13 5.35 27.40
#